data_AF-A0A9W7W6M6-F1
#
_entry.id   AF-A0A9W7W6M6-F1
#
_cell.length_a   1.000
_cell.length_b   1.000
_cell.length_c   1.000
_cell.angle_alpha   90.00
_cell.angle_beta   90.00
_cell.angle_gamma   90.00
#
_symmetry.space_group_name_H-M   'P 1'
#
loop_
_entity.id
_entity.type
_entity.pdbx_description
1 polymer ?
#
loop_
_entity_poly.entity_id
_entity_poly.type
_entity_poly.pdbx_seq_one_letter_code
_entity_poly.pdbx_strand_id
1 'polypeptide(L)'
;MARLSASRSATRSNGNATAPALGQRVGAENMKDDESSGAESEFDWNSRPKERNVPTFDPSLLPSGSRSLTAIALQAFSLGFVLAACILSTIYWTYIQPHPIWRFPAFFACLSIFHFLEFYTTAAYNLPALRASSFLLYNNGWAYNVAHGMAATEILVSVFVLPTSFQQFLVVSPWTIVLGIIMVVVGQGFRSVAMAQAGTNFNHLPQRHKKDDHVLVTKGVYKWFRHPSYFGFFWWALGTQVLVGNKVCLLGYAGVLWHFFWKRIIAEEKSLVRFFGQDYQNFKKTTPSGIPFRLCCNWHLKPNTHINTGIERRDLEGSQLSYHSLSPPSLTQIITNLFTVMRAFLPLLPLLPLTLATKAGDTLGQCADVNPDVLNAIGIFCSGSDHIVVPSTYAKNGGYGGPTKQDCVLTDLLGACSPPQWVPKQYCMTQFEQLCAEGYESRGAGQGTWGKNGCQIWTIEP
;
A
#
# COMPACT_ATOMS: atom_id res chain seq x y z
N MET A 1 -32.94 -25.08 -7.63
CA MET A 1 -33.76 -26.23 -7.19
C MET A 1 -32.83 -27.15 -6.40
N ALA A 2 -33.06 -27.61 -5.18
CA ALA A 2 -34.20 -27.54 -4.29
C ALA A 2 -33.69 -27.59 -2.83
N ARG A 3 -34.44 -26.95 -1.93
CA ARG A 3 -34.39 -27.14 -0.48
C ARG A 3 -34.85 -28.56 -0.14
N LEU A 4 -34.33 -29.14 0.93
CA LEU A 4 -35.12 -30.03 1.78
C LEU A 4 -34.85 -29.72 3.26
N SER A 5 -35.95 -29.69 3.98
CA SER A 5 -36.15 -29.30 5.37
C SER A 5 -36.79 -30.45 6.15
N ALA A 6 -36.71 -30.33 7.49
CA ALA A 6 -37.52 -31.00 8.53
C ALA A 6 -37.03 -32.40 8.98
N SER A 7 -37.15 -32.83 10.23
CA SER A 7 -38.02 -32.41 11.35
C SER A 7 -37.40 -32.88 12.69
N ARG A 8 -37.59 -32.12 13.77
CA ARG A 8 -37.34 -32.54 15.17
C ARG A 8 -38.67 -32.80 15.86
N SER A 9 -38.77 -33.94 16.55
CA SER A 9 -39.89 -34.31 17.41
C SER A 9 -39.75 -33.70 18.82
N ALA A 10 -40.90 -33.48 19.44
CA ALA A 10 -41.14 -32.74 20.67
C ALA A 10 -40.91 -33.59 21.95
N THR A 11 -40.63 -32.90 23.06
CA THR A 11 -41.12 -33.33 24.39
C THR A 11 -41.54 -32.10 25.20
N ARG A 12 -42.70 -32.23 25.87
CA ARG A 12 -43.50 -31.19 26.53
C ARG A 12 -43.39 -31.37 28.04
N SER A 13 -43.31 -30.28 28.81
CA SER A 13 -43.53 -30.26 30.26
C SER A 13 -44.12 -28.90 30.66
N ASN A 14 -45.29 -28.93 31.28
CA ASN A 14 -46.13 -27.80 31.71
C ASN A 14 -45.71 -27.24 33.08
N GLY A 15 -45.97 -25.94 33.30
CA GLY A 15 -46.03 -25.31 34.61
C GLY A 15 -46.65 -23.90 34.50
N ASN A 16 -47.92 -23.77 34.91
CA ASN A 16 -48.74 -22.54 34.91
C ASN A 16 -48.35 -21.55 36.03
N ALA A 17 -48.47 -20.24 35.76
CA ALA A 17 -49.12 -19.28 36.67
C ALA A 17 -49.39 -17.90 36.00
N THR A 18 -50.70 -17.58 35.91
CA THR A 18 -51.38 -16.27 36.05
C THR A 18 -51.14 -15.09 35.08
N ALA A 19 -52.23 -14.70 34.39
CA ALA A 19 -52.46 -13.46 33.64
C ALA A 19 -52.97 -12.30 34.56
N PRO A 20 -53.13 -11.06 34.05
CA PRO A 20 -54.38 -10.72 33.36
C PRO A 20 -54.23 -9.84 32.10
N ALA A 21 -55.33 -9.79 31.35
CA ALA A 21 -55.50 -9.21 30.02
C ALA A 21 -56.12 -7.79 30.03
N LEU A 22 -55.90 -7.05 28.94
CA LEU A 22 -56.79 -6.04 28.33
C LEU A 22 -56.49 -6.10 26.82
N GLY A 23 -57.35 -6.58 25.91
CA GLY A 23 -58.59 -5.94 25.43
C GLY A 23 -58.22 -4.73 24.56
N GLN A 24 -58.44 -4.66 23.23
CA GLN A 24 -59.67 -4.99 22.50
C GLN A 24 -59.41 -4.95 20.97
N ARG A 25 -60.02 -5.90 20.24
CA ARG A 25 -60.22 -5.92 18.77
C ARG A 25 -61.48 -5.12 18.43
N VAL A 26 -61.50 -4.44 17.28
CA VAL A 26 -62.68 -4.32 16.42
C VAL A 26 -62.21 -4.35 14.96
N GLY A 27 -62.90 -5.14 14.13
CA GLY A 27 -62.71 -5.19 12.69
C GLY A 27 -63.95 -4.69 11.96
N ALA A 28 -63.71 -4.31 10.70
CA ALA A 28 -64.59 -4.26 9.52
C ALA A 28 -65.93 -3.51 9.63
N GLU A 29 -66.06 -2.44 8.82
CA GLU A 29 -67.34 -2.10 8.20
C GLU A 29 -67.17 -1.34 6.87
N ASN A 30 -67.73 -1.98 5.82
CA ASN A 30 -68.52 -1.47 4.69
C ASN A 30 -68.12 -0.23 3.88
N MET A 31 -67.94 -0.53 2.58
CA MET A 31 -68.13 0.31 1.41
C MET A 31 -69.57 0.86 1.35
N LYS A 32 -69.71 2.17 1.20
CA LYS A 32 -70.88 2.84 0.61
C LYS A 32 -70.40 4.01 -0.23
N ASP A 33 -70.84 4.00 -1.47
CA ASP A 33 -70.77 5.13 -2.41
C ASP A 33 -71.63 6.28 -1.89
N ASP A 34 -71.11 7.51 -1.94
CA ASP A 34 -71.94 8.71 -2.02
C ASP A 34 -71.34 9.68 -3.03
N GLU A 35 -72.19 10.04 -3.98
CA GLU A 35 -72.00 10.98 -5.07
C GLU A 35 -71.81 12.43 -4.61
N SER A 36 -71.07 13.17 -5.44
CA SER A 36 -71.22 14.61 -5.70
C SER A 36 -70.80 15.60 -4.59
N SER A 37 -69.72 16.32 -4.86
CA SER A 37 -69.77 17.74 -5.25
C SER A 37 -68.34 18.27 -5.28
N GLY A 38 -68.03 19.02 -6.33
CA GLY A 38 -66.66 19.44 -6.64
C GLY A 38 -66.02 20.28 -5.53
N ALA A 39 -64.85 19.85 -5.10
CA ALA A 39 -63.78 20.73 -4.70
C ALA A 39 -62.50 20.12 -5.28
N GLU A 40 -61.92 20.77 -6.29
CA GLU A 40 -60.58 20.44 -6.79
C GLU A 40 -59.61 20.49 -5.60
N SER A 41 -59.17 19.34 -5.10
CA SER A 41 -58.03 19.31 -4.20
C SER A 41 -56.81 19.66 -5.03
N GLU A 42 -56.37 20.91 -4.91
CA GLU A 42 -55.14 21.47 -5.46
C GLU A 42 -53.99 20.47 -5.19
N PHE A 43 -53.55 19.79 -6.23
CA PHE A 43 -52.37 18.92 -6.16
C PHE A 43 -51.17 19.84 -5.92
N ASP A 44 -50.68 19.84 -4.67
CA ASP A 44 -49.52 20.64 -4.27
C ASP A 44 -48.27 20.14 -5.00
N TRP A 45 -48.02 20.70 -6.18
CA TRP A 45 -46.79 20.52 -6.95
C TRP A 45 -45.54 20.97 -6.19
N ASN A 46 -45.68 21.71 -5.07
CA ASN A 46 -44.56 22.11 -4.21
C ASN A 46 -44.27 21.10 -3.08
N SER A 47 -45.06 20.05 -2.92
CA SER A 47 -44.71 18.93 -2.04
C SER A 47 -43.63 18.08 -2.70
N ARG A 48 -42.37 18.56 -2.66
CA ARG A 48 -41.22 17.74 -3.06
C ARG A 48 -41.30 16.44 -2.26
N PRO A 49 -41.32 15.25 -2.90
CA PRO A 49 -41.19 14.02 -2.16
C PRO A 49 -39.90 14.15 -1.35
N LYS A 50 -39.98 14.01 -0.02
CA LYS A 50 -38.79 13.97 0.85
C LYS A 50 -37.80 13.06 0.15
N GLU A 51 -36.70 13.63 -0.34
CA GLU A 51 -35.64 12.86 -0.97
C GLU A 51 -35.32 11.75 0.02
N ARG A 52 -35.67 10.51 -0.35
CA ARG A 52 -35.11 9.37 0.35
C ARG A 52 -33.63 9.57 0.19
N ASN A 53 -32.92 9.80 1.29
CA ASN A 53 -31.46 9.75 1.34
C ASN A 53 -31.07 8.39 0.76
N VAL A 54 -30.87 8.33 -0.55
CA VAL A 54 -30.29 7.18 -1.22
C VAL A 54 -28.89 7.11 -0.62
N PRO A 55 -28.48 5.98 -0.02
CA PRO A 55 -27.12 5.85 0.48
C PRO A 55 -26.19 6.22 -0.68
N THR A 56 -25.48 7.34 -0.52
CA THR A 56 -24.51 7.80 -1.50
C THR A 56 -23.45 6.72 -1.57
N PHE A 57 -23.41 6.01 -2.68
CA PHE A 57 -22.41 4.97 -2.91
C PHE A 57 -21.02 5.61 -2.89
N ASP A 58 -20.09 5.06 -2.12
CA ASP A 58 -18.72 5.57 -1.99
C ASP A 58 -17.97 5.41 -3.33
N PRO A 59 -17.67 6.51 -4.06
CA PRO A 59 -17.01 6.43 -5.37
C PRO A 59 -15.62 5.78 -5.30
N SER A 60 -14.99 5.75 -4.13
CA SER A 60 -13.68 5.11 -3.95
C SER A 60 -13.73 3.59 -4.17
N LEU A 61 -14.91 2.96 -4.08
CA LEU A 61 -15.10 1.52 -4.29
C LEU A 61 -15.19 1.10 -5.76
N LEU A 62 -15.33 2.08 -6.69
CA LEU A 62 -15.39 1.82 -8.14
C LEU A 62 -14.07 1.25 -8.68
N PRO A 63 -14.08 0.64 -9.88
CA PRO A 63 -12.86 0.11 -10.51
C PRO A 63 -11.71 1.12 -10.62
N SER A 64 -12.01 2.39 -10.84
CA SER A 64 -11.05 3.51 -10.92
C SER A 64 -10.79 4.20 -9.57
N GLY A 65 -11.49 3.77 -8.50
CA GLY A 65 -11.38 4.37 -7.18
C GLY A 65 -10.19 3.83 -6.39
N SER A 66 -9.74 4.60 -5.40
CA SER A 66 -8.58 4.26 -4.57
C SER A 66 -8.81 3.03 -3.65
N ARG A 67 -10.07 2.62 -3.46
CA ARG A 67 -10.51 1.39 -2.76
C ARG A 67 -11.24 0.43 -3.71
N SER A 68 -10.84 0.40 -4.97
CA SER A 68 -11.40 -0.49 -5.99
C SER A 68 -11.53 -1.93 -5.50
N LEU A 69 -12.78 -2.39 -5.37
CA LEU A 69 -13.09 -3.75 -4.91
C LEU A 69 -12.56 -4.81 -5.89
N THR A 70 -12.63 -4.52 -7.19
CA THR A 70 -12.08 -5.38 -8.23
C THR A 70 -10.56 -5.52 -8.11
N ALA A 71 -9.84 -4.41 -7.88
CA ALA A 71 -8.40 -4.44 -7.70
C ALA A 71 -8.01 -5.22 -6.43
N ILE A 72 -8.71 -4.99 -5.32
CA ILE A 72 -8.49 -5.71 -4.06
C ILE A 72 -8.71 -7.21 -4.24
N ALA A 73 -9.83 -7.61 -4.85
CA ALA A 73 -10.16 -9.01 -5.08
C ALA A 73 -9.11 -9.70 -5.96
N LEU A 74 -8.69 -9.05 -7.05
CA LEU A 74 -7.69 -9.59 -7.97
C LEU A 74 -6.32 -9.74 -7.30
N GLN A 75 -5.87 -8.74 -6.54
CA GLN A 75 -4.59 -8.79 -5.82
C GLN A 75 -4.61 -9.88 -4.74
N ALA A 76 -5.68 -9.98 -3.95
CA ALA A 76 -5.83 -11.02 -2.93
C ALA A 76 -5.84 -12.43 -3.54
N PHE A 77 -6.62 -12.64 -4.61
CA PHE A 77 -6.68 -13.92 -5.32
C PHE A 77 -5.32 -14.30 -5.90
N SER A 78 -4.65 -13.36 -6.56
CA SER A 78 -3.33 -13.58 -7.17
C SER A 78 -2.28 -13.91 -6.12
N LEU A 79 -2.25 -13.19 -4.99
CA LEU A 79 -1.35 -13.48 -3.89
C LEU A 79 -1.61 -14.84 -3.26
N GLY A 80 -2.88 -15.23 -3.08
CA GLY A 80 -3.25 -16.54 -2.58
C GLY A 80 -2.79 -17.68 -3.50
N PHE A 81 -2.99 -17.51 -4.81
CA PHE A 81 -2.54 -18.47 -5.82
C PHE A 81 -1.01 -18.61 -5.84
N VAL A 82 -0.29 -17.47 -5.89
CA VAL A 82 1.18 -17.47 -5.86
C VAL A 82 1.72 -18.10 -4.59
N LEU A 83 1.12 -17.81 -3.43
CA LEU A 83 1.49 -18.41 -2.16
C LEU A 83 1.34 -19.94 -2.19
N ALA A 84 0.18 -20.43 -2.64
CA ALA A 84 -0.08 -21.87 -2.72
C ALA A 84 0.89 -22.57 -3.67
N ALA A 85 1.10 -22.01 -4.87
CA ALA A 85 2.04 -22.54 -5.86
C ALA A 85 3.48 -22.57 -5.31
N CYS A 86 3.89 -21.51 -4.62
CA CYS A 86 5.21 -21.41 -4.01
C CYS A 86 5.41 -22.43 -2.87
N ILE A 87 4.45 -22.57 -1.95
CA ILE A 87 4.54 -23.56 -0.86
C ILE A 87 4.64 -24.98 -1.41
N LEU A 88 3.77 -25.34 -2.37
CA LEU A 88 3.78 -26.66 -2.99
C LEU A 88 5.10 -26.93 -3.72
N SER A 89 5.61 -25.93 -4.46
CA SER A 89 6.90 -26.00 -5.15
C SER A 89 8.06 -26.17 -4.16
N THR A 90 8.08 -25.40 -3.07
CA THR A 90 9.09 -25.57 -2.00
C THR A 90 9.06 -26.98 -1.43
N ILE A 91 7.89 -27.50 -1.05
CA ILE A 91 7.74 -28.85 -0.51
C ILE A 91 8.25 -29.90 -1.53
N TYR A 92 7.88 -29.76 -2.79
CA TYR A 92 8.31 -30.66 -3.85
C TYR A 92 9.84 -30.70 -4.01
N TRP A 93 10.47 -29.53 -4.11
CA TRP A 93 11.93 -29.42 -4.28
C TRP A 93 12.73 -29.70 -2.99
N THR A 94 12.09 -29.73 -1.83
CA THR A 94 12.73 -30.14 -0.57
C THR A 94 12.63 -31.65 -0.35
N TYR A 95 11.47 -32.27 -0.60
CA TYR A 95 11.21 -33.66 -0.17
C TYR A 95 11.12 -34.68 -1.30
N ILE A 96 10.63 -34.30 -2.49
CA ILE A 96 10.35 -35.24 -3.58
C ILE A 96 11.52 -35.31 -4.56
N GLN A 97 12.05 -34.15 -4.95
CA GLN A 97 13.24 -34.00 -5.79
C GLN A 97 14.19 -33.00 -5.12
N PRO A 98 14.98 -33.44 -4.11
CA PRO A 98 15.84 -32.54 -3.34
C PRO A 98 16.77 -31.73 -4.24
N HIS A 99 16.47 -30.44 -4.37
CA HIS A 99 17.21 -29.52 -5.22
C HIS A 99 17.25 -28.13 -4.58
N PRO A 100 18.42 -27.43 -4.54
CA PRO A 100 18.55 -26.12 -3.89
C PRO A 100 17.66 -25.01 -4.45
N ILE A 101 16.92 -25.26 -5.54
CA ILE A 101 15.95 -24.32 -6.12
C ILE A 101 14.76 -24.06 -5.20
N TRP A 102 14.45 -24.92 -4.21
CA TRP A 102 13.34 -24.73 -3.26
C TRP A 102 13.34 -23.35 -2.58
N ARG A 103 14.53 -22.73 -2.48
CA ARG A 103 14.76 -21.39 -1.94
C ARG A 103 14.00 -20.29 -2.69
N PHE A 104 13.93 -20.42 -4.01
CA PHE A 104 13.28 -19.44 -4.87
C PHE A 104 11.77 -19.35 -4.60
N PRO A 105 10.98 -20.43 -4.68
CA PRO A 105 9.57 -20.36 -4.30
C PRO A 105 9.39 -20.05 -2.80
N ALA A 106 10.30 -20.48 -1.91
CA ALA A 106 10.20 -20.13 -0.49
C ALA A 106 10.28 -18.61 -0.25
N PHE A 107 11.16 -17.92 -0.98
CA PHE A 107 11.28 -16.46 -0.95
C PHE A 107 9.97 -15.76 -1.36
N PHE A 108 9.38 -16.18 -2.48
CA PHE A 108 8.12 -15.60 -2.97
C PHE A 108 6.90 -15.97 -2.10
N ALA A 109 6.93 -17.12 -1.41
CA ALA A 109 5.94 -17.45 -0.39
C ALA A 109 6.00 -16.44 0.77
N CYS A 110 7.19 -16.12 1.29
CA CYS A 110 7.37 -15.10 2.32
C CYS A 110 6.86 -13.72 1.86
N LEU A 111 7.15 -13.33 0.63
CA LEU A 111 6.65 -12.07 0.06
C LEU A 111 5.13 -12.04 -0.06
N SER A 112 4.53 -13.14 -0.52
CA SER A 112 3.08 -13.23 -0.68
C SER A 112 2.36 -13.08 0.66
N ILE A 113 2.88 -13.74 1.71
CA ILE A 113 2.37 -13.61 3.08
C ILE A 113 2.52 -12.17 3.58
N PHE A 114 3.69 -11.56 3.39
CA PHE A 114 3.95 -10.18 3.80
C PHE A 114 2.95 -9.20 3.19
N HIS A 115 2.81 -9.20 1.86
CA HIS A 115 1.92 -8.28 1.15
C HIS A 115 0.44 -8.49 1.51
N PHE A 116 0.03 -9.76 1.69
CA PHE A 116 -1.31 -10.06 2.17
C PHE A 116 -1.55 -9.53 3.59
N LEU A 117 -0.62 -9.78 4.52
CA LEU A 117 -0.75 -9.35 5.91
C LEU A 117 -0.73 -7.83 6.06
N GLU A 118 0.01 -7.10 5.21
CA GLU A 118 -0.05 -5.63 5.16
C GLU A 118 -1.47 -5.13 4.87
N PHE A 119 -2.09 -5.68 3.83
CA PHE A 119 -3.45 -5.33 3.48
C PHE A 119 -4.45 -5.77 4.56
N TYR A 120 -4.37 -7.04 4.97
CA TYR A 120 -5.30 -7.63 5.94
C TYR A 120 -5.28 -6.90 7.28
N THR A 121 -4.10 -6.58 7.81
CA THR A 121 -4.00 -5.85 9.09
C THR A 121 -4.48 -4.42 8.96
N THR A 122 -4.19 -3.74 7.85
CA THR A 122 -4.73 -2.40 7.58
C THR A 122 -6.26 -2.44 7.47
N ALA A 123 -6.82 -3.45 6.80
CA ALA A 123 -8.27 -3.59 6.65
C ALA A 123 -8.97 -3.88 7.98
N ALA A 124 -8.35 -4.68 8.84
CA ALA A 124 -8.91 -5.06 10.14
C ALA A 124 -8.83 -3.94 11.18
N TYR A 125 -7.77 -3.12 11.18
CA TYR A 125 -7.48 -2.18 12.27
C TYR A 125 -7.41 -0.70 11.86
N ASN A 126 -7.33 -0.41 10.56
CA ASN A 126 -7.27 0.96 10.03
C ASN A 126 -8.02 1.08 8.69
N LEU A 127 -9.30 0.71 8.72
CA LEU A 127 -10.19 0.80 7.55
C LEU A 127 -10.21 2.21 6.89
N PRO A 128 -10.17 3.34 7.63
CA PRO A 128 -10.13 4.67 7.02
C PRO A 128 -8.89 4.93 6.14
N ALA A 129 -7.75 4.32 6.46
CA ALA A 129 -6.53 4.45 5.65
C ALA A 129 -6.40 3.37 4.56
N LEU A 130 -7.28 2.37 4.55
CA LEU A 130 -7.21 1.26 3.60
C LEU A 130 -7.38 1.73 2.16
N ARG A 131 -6.51 1.26 1.27
CA ARG A 131 -6.53 1.46 -0.19
C ARG A 131 -6.20 0.15 -0.90
N ALA A 132 -6.50 0.08 -2.20
CA ALA A 132 -6.06 -1.04 -3.04
C ALA A 132 -4.51 -1.11 -3.13
N SER A 133 -3.81 0.01 -2.92
CA SER A 133 -2.35 0.06 -2.85
C SER A 133 -1.77 -0.42 -1.51
N SER A 134 -2.60 -0.69 -0.49
CA SER A 134 -2.15 -1.14 0.84
C SER A 134 -1.55 -2.55 0.87
N PHE A 135 -1.69 -3.34 -0.20
CA PHE A 135 -0.89 -4.55 -0.39
C PHE A 135 0.60 -4.24 -0.55
N LEU A 136 0.97 -3.00 -0.88
CA LEU A 136 2.34 -2.55 -1.11
C LEU A 136 3.08 -3.28 -2.25
N LEU A 137 2.35 -3.79 -3.25
CA LEU A 137 2.96 -4.49 -4.39
C LEU A 137 3.74 -3.54 -5.30
N TYR A 138 3.19 -2.35 -5.56
CA TYR A 138 3.74 -1.40 -6.53
C TYR A 138 4.16 -0.05 -5.91
N ASN A 139 3.75 0.22 -4.67
CA ASN A 139 3.94 1.54 -4.03
C ASN A 139 5.13 1.60 -3.05
N ASN A 140 5.98 0.58 -3.01
CA ASN A 140 7.17 0.55 -2.14
C ASN A 140 8.41 1.26 -2.75
N GLY A 141 8.28 1.80 -3.97
CA GLY A 141 9.36 2.47 -4.70
C GLY A 141 10.30 1.50 -5.44
N TRP A 142 11.07 2.04 -6.39
CA TRP A 142 11.94 1.25 -7.26
C TRP A 142 13.04 0.49 -6.50
N ALA A 143 13.59 1.09 -5.43
CA ALA A 143 14.64 0.48 -4.62
C ALA A 143 14.18 -0.84 -3.96
N TYR A 144 12.90 -0.93 -3.57
CA TYR A 144 12.31 -2.15 -3.05
C TYR A 144 12.32 -3.25 -4.13
N ASN A 145 11.84 -2.95 -5.33
CA ASN A 145 11.81 -3.92 -6.43
C ASN A 145 13.21 -4.39 -6.83
N VAL A 146 14.18 -3.47 -6.86
CA VAL A 146 15.59 -3.81 -7.13
C VAL A 146 16.14 -4.74 -6.04
N ALA A 147 15.88 -4.47 -4.76
CA ALA A 147 16.34 -5.34 -3.67
C ALA A 147 15.80 -6.77 -3.78
N HIS A 148 14.51 -6.94 -4.09
CA HIS A 148 13.90 -8.27 -4.25
C HIS A 148 14.37 -8.96 -5.53
N GLY A 149 14.56 -8.22 -6.61
CA GLY A 149 15.15 -8.71 -7.86
C GLY A 149 16.60 -9.21 -7.66
N MET A 150 17.41 -8.46 -6.90
CA MET A 150 18.78 -8.89 -6.56
C MET A 150 18.77 -10.15 -5.69
N ALA A 151 17.90 -10.23 -4.69
CA ALA A 151 17.77 -11.42 -3.84
C ALA A 151 17.37 -12.67 -4.66
N ALA A 152 16.38 -12.52 -5.55
CA ALA A 152 15.98 -13.58 -6.46
C ALA A 152 17.12 -13.98 -7.42
N THR A 153 17.86 -12.99 -7.93
CA THR A 153 19.00 -13.22 -8.82
C THR A 153 20.14 -13.95 -8.10
N GLU A 154 20.46 -13.60 -6.86
CA GLU A 154 21.48 -14.32 -6.06
C GLU A 154 21.08 -15.79 -5.86
N ILE A 155 19.80 -16.06 -5.62
CA ILE A 155 19.30 -17.45 -5.53
C ILE A 155 19.54 -18.17 -6.86
N LEU A 156 19.12 -17.59 -7.99
CA LEU A 156 19.26 -18.24 -9.31
C LEU A 156 20.73 -18.45 -9.69
N VAL A 157 21.58 -17.43 -9.54
CA VAL A 157 23.02 -17.52 -9.80
C VAL A 157 23.67 -18.57 -8.91
N SER A 158 23.32 -18.60 -7.61
CA SER A 158 23.88 -19.60 -6.70
C SER A 158 23.46 -21.03 -7.05
N VAL A 159 22.25 -21.25 -7.57
CA VAL A 159 21.79 -22.58 -8.03
C VAL A 159 22.48 -23.00 -9.33
N PHE A 160 22.49 -22.12 -10.34
CA PHE A 160 22.79 -22.51 -11.73
C PHE A 160 24.22 -22.25 -12.17
N VAL A 161 24.95 -21.33 -11.51
CA VAL A 161 26.29 -20.90 -11.93
C VAL A 161 27.37 -21.37 -10.97
N LEU A 162 27.10 -21.33 -9.66
CA LEU A 162 28.14 -21.56 -8.64
C LEU A 162 28.35 -23.06 -8.37
N PRO A 163 29.60 -23.50 -8.10
CA PRO A 163 29.91 -24.89 -7.79
C PRO A 163 29.17 -25.40 -6.54
N THR A 164 28.87 -26.70 -6.50
CA THR A 164 28.13 -27.36 -5.41
C THR A 164 28.76 -27.14 -4.02
N SER A 165 30.10 -27.05 -3.94
CA SER A 165 30.81 -26.74 -2.69
C SER A 165 30.44 -25.35 -2.14
N PHE A 166 30.28 -24.36 -3.01
CA PHE A 166 29.84 -23.01 -2.63
C PHE A 166 28.36 -22.99 -2.25
N GLN A 167 27.53 -23.80 -2.91
CA GLN A 167 26.11 -23.97 -2.56
C GLN A 167 25.93 -24.55 -1.15
N GLN A 168 26.75 -25.54 -0.78
CA GLN A 168 26.72 -26.15 0.55
C GLN A 168 27.11 -25.16 1.66
N PHE A 169 28.14 -24.34 1.42
CA PHE A 169 28.55 -23.25 2.31
C PHE A 169 27.48 -22.16 2.49
N LEU A 170 26.66 -21.92 1.46
CA LEU A 170 25.59 -20.93 1.51
C LEU A 170 24.37 -21.41 2.31
N VAL A 171 23.94 -22.67 2.13
CA VAL A 171 22.53 -23.06 2.39
C VAL A 171 22.35 -24.26 3.33
N VAL A 172 23.30 -25.19 3.40
CA VAL A 172 22.98 -26.57 3.83
C VAL A 172 22.91 -26.74 5.35
N SER A 173 23.12 -25.69 6.14
CA SER A 173 22.93 -25.77 7.59
C SER A 173 21.43 -25.69 7.96
N PRO A 174 20.82 -26.74 8.56
CA PRO A 174 19.42 -26.69 8.98
C PRO A 174 19.14 -25.55 9.98
N TRP A 175 20.16 -25.18 10.77
CA TRP A 175 20.08 -24.11 11.75
C TRP A 175 19.84 -22.73 11.13
N THR A 176 20.39 -22.45 9.95
CA THR A 176 20.17 -21.16 9.28
C THR A 176 18.74 -21.06 8.76
N ILE A 177 18.16 -22.16 8.29
CA ILE A 177 16.75 -22.22 7.87
C ILE A 177 15.83 -21.96 9.07
N VAL A 178 16.04 -22.67 10.19
CA VAL A 178 15.26 -22.48 11.42
C VAL A 178 15.37 -21.05 11.93
N LEU A 179 16.58 -20.49 11.97
CA LEU A 179 16.80 -19.10 12.36
C LEU A 179 16.07 -18.12 11.43
N GLY A 180 16.15 -18.32 10.12
CA GLY A 180 15.46 -17.51 9.12
C GLY A 180 13.95 -17.53 9.30
N ILE A 181 13.35 -18.71 9.52
CA ILE A 181 11.91 -18.85 9.81
C ILE A 181 11.54 -18.08 11.08
N ILE A 182 12.31 -18.25 12.17
CA ILE A 182 12.06 -17.53 13.42
C ILE A 182 12.11 -16.02 13.20
N MET A 183 13.13 -15.52 12.49
CA MET A 183 13.27 -14.09 12.18
C MET A 183 12.10 -13.57 11.34
N VAL A 184 11.65 -14.31 10.32
CA VAL A 184 10.50 -13.95 9.48
C VAL A 184 9.22 -13.90 10.29
N VAL A 185 8.94 -14.94 11.09
CA VAL A 185 7.71 -15.04 11.90
C VAL A 185 7.68 -13.95 12.98
N VAL A 186 8.79 -13.78 13.72
CA VAL A 186 8.89 -12.77 14.77
C VAL A 186 8.82 -11.36 14.17
N GLY A 187 9.56 -11.09 13.09
CA GLY A 187 9.53 -9.81 12.39
C GLY A 187 8.15 -9.45 11.87
N GLN A 188 7.48 -10.39 11.20
CA GLN A 188 6.12 -10.21 10.74
C GLN A 188 5.13 -10.00 11.90
N GLY A 189 5.28 -10.77 12.97
CA GLY A 189 4.47 -10.66 14.18
C GLY A 189 4.56 -9.26 14.79
N PHE A 190 5.78 -8.75 15.02
CA PHE A 190 6.00 -7.39 15.52
C PHE A 190 5.37 -6.33 14.62
N ARG A 191 5.48 -6.50 13.30
CA ARG A 191 4.91 -5.58 12.32
C ARG A 191 3.38 -5.57 12.37
N SER A 192 2.75 -6.73 12.25
CA SER A 192 1.30 -6.86 12.29
C SER A 192 0.69 -6.42 13.62
N VAL A 193 1.33 -6.75 14.75
CA VAL A 193 0.87 -6.31 16.08
C VAL A 193 1.05 -4.80 16.27
N ALA A 194 2.14 -4.22 15.78
CA ALA A 194 2.34 -2.76 15.79
C ALA A 194 1.24 -2.04 15.01
N MET A 195 0.93 -2.52 13.80
CA MET A 195 -0.15 -1.97 12.97
C MET A 195 -1.51 -2.08 13.68
N ALA A 196 -1.81 -3.24 14.27
CA ALA A 196 -3.05 -3.46 15.00
C ALA A 196 -3.19 -2.56 16.23
N GLN A 197 -2.12 -2.38 17.00
CA GLN A 197 -2.12 -1.56 18.22
C GLN A 197 -2.13 -0.05 17.94
N ALA A 198 -1.50 0.38 16.84
CA ALA A 198 -1.57 1.77 16.41
C ALA A 198 -2.92 2.12 15.76
N GLY A 199 -3.56 1.16 15.08
CA GLY A 199 -4.87 1.33 14.48
C GLY A 199 -4.89 2.52 13.51
N THR A 200 -5.83 3.45 13.71
CA THR A 200 -5.98 4.69 12.91
C THR A 200 -4.79 5.64 13.01
N ASN A 201 -3.95 5.52 14.05
CA ASN A 201 -2.72 6.30 14.19
C ASN A 201 -1.59 5.78 13.29
N PHE A 202 -1.70 4.55 12.76
CA PHE A 202 -0.72 4.00 11.84
C PHE A 202 -0.88 4.60 10.45
N ASN A 203 0.21 5.03 9.82
CA ASN A 203 0.23 5.37 8.40
C ASN A 203 1.49 4.80 7.74
N HIS A 204 1.34 4.28 6.52
CA HIS A 204 2.47 3.80 5.72
C HIS A 204 3.43 4.94 5.30
N LEU A 205 2.98 6.19 5.35
CA LEU A 205 3.77 7.40 5.14
C LEU A 205 3.88 8.22 6.43
N PRO A 206 5.08 8.73 6.79
CA PRO A 206 5.24 9.56 7.98
C PRO A 206 4.44 10.85 7.83
N GLN A 207 3.54 11.11 8.78
CA GLN A 207 2.69 12.29 8.74
C GLN A 207 3.47 13.54 9.15
N ARG A 208 3.38 14.60 8.34
CA ARG A 208 3.97 15.92 8.65
C ARG A 208 3.03 16.83 9.45
N HIS A 209 1.74 16.51 9.47
CA HIS A 209 0.71 17.23 10.21
C HIS A 209 0.00 16.30 11.19
N LYS A 210 -0.40 16.83 12.34
CA LYS A 210 -1.18 16.10 13.35
C LYS A 210 -2.65 16.09 12.90
N LYS A 211 -3.24 14.91 12.78
CA LYS A 211 -4.70 14.79 12.67
C LYS A 211 -5.33 14.99 14.05
N ASP A 212 -6.55 15.51 14.11
CA ASP A 212 -7.24 15.80 15.37
C ASP A 212 -7.43 14.55 16.25
N ASP A 213 -7.48 13.37 15.64
CA ASP A 213 -7.60 12.05 16.29
C ASP A 213 -6.26 11.38 16.61
N HIS A 214 -5.12 12.01 16.29
CA HIS A 214 -3.80 11.41 16.46
C HIS A 214 -3.36 11.41 17.93
N VAL A 215 -3.34 10.22 18.53
CA VAL A 215 -2.92 9.98 19.92
C VAL A 215 -1.58 9.26 20.01
N LEU A 216 -0.82 9.55 21.06
CA LEU A 216 0.46 8.89 21.32
C LEU A 216 0.23 7.49 21.90
N VAL A 217 0.56 6.45 21.13
CA VAL A 217 0.44 5.05 21.55
C VAL A 217 1.72 4.59 22.25
N THR A 218 1.62 4.23 23.54
CA THR A 218 2.75 3.78 24.38
C THR A 218 2.56 2.40 25.00
N LYS A 219 1.43 1.73 24.71
CA LYS A 219 1.05 0.43 25.28
C LYS A 219 1.40 -0.72 24.33
N GLY A 220 1.49 -1.94 24.87
CA GLY A 220 1.77 -3.14 24.07
C GLY A 220 3.20 -3.18 23.54
N VAL A 221 3.38 -3.48 22.24
CA VAL A 221 4.72 -3.53 21.62
C VAL A 221 5.41 -2.16 21.60
N TYR A 222 4.62 -1.07 21.67
CA TYR A 222 5.13 0.30 21.80
C TYR A 222 5.79 0.57 23.16
N LYS A 223 5.56 -0.27 24.18
CA LYS A 223 6.30 -0.19 25.46
C LYS A 223 7.75 -0.68 25.31
N TRP A 224 8.01 -1.57 24.36
CA TRP A 224 9.34 -2.15 24.15
C TRP A 224 10.15 -1.36 23.12
N PHE A 225 9.51 -0.96 22.02
CA PHE A 225 10.13 -0.19 20.97
C PHE A 225 9.26 0.99 20.57
N ARG A 226 9.86 2.16 20.34
CA ARG A 226 9.13 3.33 19.81
C ARG A 226 8.65 3.13 18.37
N HIS A 227 9.37 2.29 17.61
CA HIS A 227 9.10 2.00 16.20
C HIS A 227 9.00 0.49 15.94
N PRO A 228 8.03 -0.21 16.54
CA PRO A 228 7.95 -1.68 16.50
C PRO A 228 7.63 -2.21 15.10
N SER A 229 6.92 -1.44 14.26
CA SER A 229 6.66 -1.80 12.86
C SER A 229 7.92 -1.78 11.98
N TYR A 230 8.85 -0.85 12.25
CA TYR A 230 10.13 -0.77 11.56
C TYR A 230 11.09 -1.86 12.04
N PHE A 231 11.11 -2.14 13.34
CA PHE A 231 11.79 -3.31 13.89
C PHE A 231 11.31 -4.59 13.21
N GLY A 232 9.98 -4.78 13.12
CA GLY A 232 9.37 -5.95 12.51
C GLY A 232 9.78 -6.12 11.04
N PHE A 233 9.68 -5.05 10.23
CA PHE A 233 10.10 -5.12 8.82
C PHE A 233 11.59 -5.36 8.64
N PHE A 234 12.44 -4.72 9.45
CA PHE A 234 13.89 -4.89 9.38
C PHE A 234 14.28 -6.36 9.59
N TRP A 235 13.78 -6.98 10.67
CA TRP A 235 14.09 -8.38 10.98
C TRP A 235 13.40 -9.37 10.06
N TRP A 236 12.18 -9.07 9.60
CA TRP A 236 11.51 -9.86 8.57
C TRP A 236 12.35 -9.91 7.29
N ALA A 237 12.80 -8.74 6.80
CA ALA A 237 13.56 -8.64 5.55
C ALA A 237 14.90 -9.38 5.66
N LEU A 238 15.64 -9.21 6.76
CA LEU A 238 16.88 -9.99 6.99
C LEU A 238 16.59 -11.49 7.14
N GLY A 239 15.51 -11.84 7.84
CA GLY A 239 15.07 -13.22 8.01
C GLY A 239 14.82 -13.93 6.67
N THR A 240 14.24 -13.24 5.68
CA THR A 240 14.07 -13.82 4.34
C THR A 240 15.39 -14.17 3.68
N GLN A 241 16.44 -13.35 3.86
CA GLN A 241 17.77 -13.62 3.29
C GLN A 241 18.49 -14.74 4.03
N VAL A 242 18.35 -14.80 5.36
CA VAL A 242 18.89 -15.90 6.19
C VAL A 242 18.21 -17.23 5.83
N LEU A 243 16.88 -17.22 5.64
CA LEU A 243 16.10 -18.39 5.26
C LEU A 243 16.58 -19.02 3.94
N VAL A 244 16.82 -18.18 2.93
CA VAL A 244 17.26 -18.63 1.59
C VAL A 244 18.79 -18.74 1.46
N GLY A 245 19.54 -18.42 2.52
CA GLY A 245 21.00 -18.51 2.53
C GLY A 245 21.71 -17.50 1.62
N ASN A 246 21.06 -16.38 1.28
CA ASN A 246 21.71 -15.28 0.57
C ASN A 246 22.69 -14.58 1.51
N LYS A 247 23.95 -14.41 1.10
CA LYS A 247 24.97 -13.73 1.93
C LYS A 247 25.21 -12.31 1.45
N VAL A 248 25.24 -12.08 0.14
CA VAL A 248 25.50 -10.75 -0.44
C VAL A 248 24.28 -9.85 -0.19
N CYS A 249 23.09 -10.33 -0.54
CA CYS A 249 21.85 -9.61 -0.27
C CYS A 249 21.56 -9.47 1.22
N LEU A 250 22.01 -10.38 2.09
CA LEU A 250 21.86 -10.20 3.55
C LEU A 250 22.61 -8.95 4.03
N LEU A 251 23.87 -8.80 3.63
CA LEU A 251 24.66 -7.60 3.98
C LEU A 251 24.10 -6.34 3.32
N GLY A 252 23.69 -6.44 2.05
CA GLY A 252 23.05 -5.34 1.32
C GLY A 252 21.76 -4.88 2.00
N TYR A 253 20.87 -5.81 2.35
CA TYR A 253 19.61 -5.51 3.04
C TYR A 253 19.89 -4.90 4.41
N ALA A 254 20.84 -5.43 5.17
CA ALA A 254 21.21 -4.90 6.48
C ALA A 254 21.66 -3.43 6.38
N GLY A 255 22.60 -3.12 5.47
CA GLY A 255 23.10 -1.75 5.30
C GLY A 255 22.03 -0.78 4.79
N VAL A 256 21.31 -1.17 3.73
CA VAL A 256 20.30 -0.30 3.09
C VAL A 256 19.12 -0.05 4.02
N LEU A 257 18.56 -1.09 4.65
CA LEU A 257 17.42 -0.94 5.56
C LEU A 257 17.81 -0.18 6.82
N TRP A 258 19.00 -0.42 7.36
CA TRP A 258 19.50 0.32 8.51
C TRP A 258 19.56 1.82 8.21
N HIS A 259 20.17 2.21 7.08
CA HIS A 259 20.26 3.61 6.67
C HIS A 259 18.91 4.23 6.33
N PHE A 260 18.04 3.48 5.65
CA PHE A 260 16.68 3.92 5.31
C PHE A 260 15.87 4.25 6.55
N PHE A 261 15.79 3.31 7.50
CA PHE A 261 15.04 3.54 8.73
C PHE A 261 15.71 4.54 9.66
N TRP A 262 17.05 4.61 9.68
CA TRP A 262 17.76 5.65 10.42
C TRP A 262 17.25 7.05 10.06
N LYS A 263 17.30 7.39 8.77
CA LYS A 263 16.85 8.69 8.26
C LYS A 263 15.37 8.91 8.53
N ARG A 264 14.55 7.89 8.27
CA ARG A 264 13.09 7.96 8.43
C ARG A 264 12.67 8.20 9.88
N ILE A 265 13.26 7.47 10.82
CA ILE A 265 12.95 7.61 12.25
C ILE A 265 13.36 9.00 12.74
N ILE A 266 14.48 9.58 12.30
CA ILE A 266 14.86 10.94 12.71
C ILE A 266 13.82 11.97 12.27
N ALA A 267 13.38 11.90 11.00
CA ALA A 267 12.37 12.80 10.46
C ALA A 267 11.02 12.65 11.17
N GLU A 268 10.63 11.41 11.47
CA GLU A 268 9.38 11.10 12.15
C GLU A 268 9.41 11.52 13.62
N GLU A 269 10.47 11.22 14.37
CA GLU A 269 10.60 11.65 15.76
C GLU A 269 10.59 13.18 15.90
N LYS A 270 11.17 13.92 14.94
CA LYS A 270 11.09 15.38 14.91
C LYS A 270 9.64 15.86 14.79
N SER A 271 8.82 15.16 14.00
CA SER A 271 7.40 15.46 13.83
C SER A 271 6.60 15.08 15.09
N LEU A 272 6.88 13.92 15.68
CA LEU A 272 6.24 13.47 16.93
C LEU A 272 6.54 14.39 18.12
N VAL A 273 7.76 14.93 18.22
CA VAL A 273 8.08 15.97 19.22
C VAL A 273 7.26 17.24 18.99
N ARG A 274 7.03 17.64 17.72
CA ARG A 274 6.16 18.79 17.41
C ARG A 274 4.69 18.52 17.77
N PHE A 275 4.21 17.29 17.62
CA PHE A 275 2.80 16.93 17.85
C PHE A 275 2.43 16.72 19.32
N PHE A 276 3.35 16.18 20.11
CA PHE A 276 3.09 15.73 21.49
C PHE A 276 4.03 16.37 22.53
N GLY A 277 4.99 17.19 22.11
CA GLY A 277 5.85 17.97 23.01
C GLY A 277 6.55 17.11 24.05
N GLN A 278 6.30 17.42 25.32
CA GLN A 278 6.98 16.80 26.46
C GLN A 278 6.62 15.32 26.66
N ASP A 279 5.41 14.90 26.29
CA ASP A 279 4.97 13.51 26.46
C ASP A 279 5.82 12.55 25.61
N TYR A 280 6.10 12.94 24.37
CA TYR A 280 6.98 12.17 23.50
C TYR A 280 8.43 12.18 23.99
N GLN A 281 8.90 13.31 24.55
CA GLN A 281 10.24 13.38 25.13
C GLN A 281 10.39 12.45 26.34
N ASN A 282 9.36 12.36 27.19
CA ASN A 282 9.34 11.43 28.31
C ASN A 282 9.33 9.98 27.84
N PHE A 283 8.52 9.66 26.82
CA PHE A 283 8.51 8.34 26.19
C PHE A 283 9.86 7.98 25.54
N LYS A 284 10.54 8.94 24.93
CA LYS A 284 11.86 8.77 24.32
C LYS A 284 12.94 8.37 25.33
N LYS A 285 12.84 8.82 26.58
CA LYS A 285 13.79 8.49 27.66
C LYS A 285 13.66 7.04 28.14
N THR A 286 12.45 6.49 28.13
CA THR A 286 12.17 5.17 28.73
C THR A 286 12.19 4.03 27.73
N THR A 287 11.91 4.31 26.45
CA THR A 287 11.67 3.26 25.44
C THR A 287 12.66 3.39 24.30
N PRO A 288 13.46 2.37 23.92
CA PRO A 288 14.40 2.44 22.81
C PRO A 288 13.69 2.44 21.44
N SER A 289 14.39 2.77 20.35
CA SER A 289 13.79 2.78 19.00
C SER A 289 13.58 1.40 18.38
N GLY A 290 14.38 0.40 18.78
CA GLY A 290 14.32 -0.97 18.27
C GLY A 290 15.33 -1.32 17.17
N ILE A 291 15.80 -0.36 16.36
CA ILE A 291 16.81 -0.65 15.34
C ILE A 291 18.23 -0.65 15.95
N PRO A 292 19.08 -1.67 15.64
CA PRO A 292 20.45 -1.75 16.14
C PRO A 292 21.30 -0.52 15.76
N PHE A 293 22.27 -0.17 16.60
CA PHE A 293 23.28 0.88 16.33
C PHE A 293 22.73 2.30 16.12
N ARG A 294 21.68 2.67 16.85
CA ARG A 294 21.54 4.05 17.32
C ARG A 294 22.65 4.39 18.29
N LEU A 295 23.82 4.74 17.72
CA LEU A 295 24.71 5.69 18.37
C LEU A 295 23.84 6.90 18.73
N CYS A 296 23.56 6.98 20.02
CA CYS A 296 22.87 8.09 20.63
C CYS A 296 23.83 9.28 20.53
N CYS A 297 23.91 9.93 19.38
CA CYS A 297 24.40 11.29 19.34
C CYS A 297 23.32 12.14 20.03
N ASN A 298 23.54 12.34 21.33
CA ASN A 298 23.01 13.43 22.11
C ASN A 298 23.31 14.74 21.36
N TRP A 299 22.46 15.10 20.39
CA TRP A 299 22.46 16.45 19.81
C TRP A 299 21.79 17.39 20.82
N HIS A 300 22.50 17.65 21.92
CA HIS A 300 22.45 18.99 22.48
C HIS A 300 23.06 19.91 21.43
N LEU A 301 22.20 20.69 20.77
CA LEU A 301 22.62 21.87 20.03
C LEU A 301 23.35 22.80 21.00
N LYS A 302 24.68 22.74 21.05
CA LYS A 302 25.51 23.89 21.43
C LYS A 302 25.88 24.63 20.15
N PRO A 303 25.69 25.95 20.08
CA PRO A 303 26.07 26.73 18.91
C PRO A 303 27.59 26.91 18.85
N ASN A 304 28.11 26.90 17.62
CA ASN A 304 29.38 27.44 17.15
C ASN A 304 30.65 27.09 17.92
N THR A 305 31.41 26.15 17.37
CA THR A 305 32.88 26.23 17.39
C THR A 305 33.42 25.73 16.05
N HIS A 306 34.05 26.64 15.31
CA HIS A 306 34.90 26.33 14.17
C HIS A 306 35.98 25.34 14.58
N ILE A 307 36.14 24.25 13.83
CA ILE A 307 37.29 23.35 14.00
C ILE A 307 37.98 23.19 12.65
N ASN A 308 39.22 23.67 12.64
CA ASN A 308 40.19 23.59 11.56
C ASN A 308 40.51 22.15 11.18
N THR A 309 40.75 21.99 9.88
CA THR A 309 41.33 20.82 9.22
C THR A 309 42.72 20.49 9.76
N GLY A 310 42.93 19.23 10.14
CA GLY A 310 44.24 18.69 10.47
C GLY A 310 44.12 17.21 10.81
N ILE A 311 44.07 16.34 9.79
CA ILE A 311 44.23 14.90 9.99
C ILE A 311 45.47 14.45 9.25
N GLU A 312 46.43 14.07 10.07
CA GLU A 312 47.74 13.51 9.80
C GLU A 312 47.59 12.08 9.25
N ARG A 313 48.44 11.78 8.28
CA ARG A 313 48.53 10.51 7.54
C ARG A 313 49.22 9.47 8.45
N ARG A 314 48.65 8.27 8.57
CA ARG A 314 49.37 7.12 9.16
C ARG A 314 49.14 5.86 8.35
N ASP A 315 50.24 5.21 8.05
CA ASP A 315 50.42 4.09 7.14
C ASP A 315 49.83 2.78 7.67
N LEU A 316 49.36 1.93 6.75
CA LEU A 316 49.14 0.50 6.99
C LEU A 316 49.62 -0.28 5.76
N GLU A 317 50.77 -0.92 5.93
CA GLU A 317 51.33 -1.94 5.03
C GLU A 317 50.56 -3.27 5.13
N GLY A 318 50.45 -3.95 3.98
CA GLY A 318 50.77 -5.38 3.85
C GLY A 318 49.73 -6.42 4.26
N SER A 319 49.01 -6.97 3.26
CA SER A 319 48.87 -8.43 3.12
C SER A 319 48.39 -8.80 1.70
N GLN A 320 49.20 -9.60 1.01
CA GLN A 320 48.90 -10.16 -0.30
C GLN A 320 47.98 -11.39 -0.17
N LEU A 321 47.00 -11.51 -1.07
CA LEU A 321 46.15 -12.68 -1.24
C LEU A 321 46.36 -13.28 -2.62
N SER A 322 46.79 -14.55 -2.64
CA SER A 322 47.10 -15.36 -3.81
C SER A 322 45.82 -15.76 -4.56
N TYR A 323 45.79 -15.54 -5.88
CA TYR A 323 44.72 -16.03 -6.76
C TYR A 323 45.08 -17.40 -7.34
N HIS A 324 44.26 -18.41 -7.07
CA HIS A 324 44.26 -19.67 -7.82
C HIS A 324 43.33 -19.55 -9.04
N SER A 325 43.85 -19.94 -10.20
CA SER A 325 43.14 -19.97 -11.48
C SER A 325 42.14 -21.13 -11.54
N LEU A 326 40.87 -20.86 -11.88
CA LEU A 326 39.80 -21.85 -12.08
C LEU A 326 39.57 -22.07 -13.58
N SER A 327 39.61 -23.33 -14.01
CA SER A 327 39.30 -23.75 -15.39
C SER A 327 37.79 -23.72 -15.67
N PRO A 328 37.35 -23.43 -16.92
CA PRO A 328 35.94 -23.36 -17.28
C PRO A 328 35.26 -24.75 -17.33
N PRO A 329 33.95 -24.83 -17.09
CA PRO A 329 33.20 -26.09 -17.10
C PRO A 329 33.05 -26.67 -18.51
N SER A 330 32.93 -28.00 -18.59
CA SER A 330 32.77 -28.74 -19.85
C SER A 330 31.39 -28.58 -20.49
N LEU A 331 31.34 -28.66 -21.82
CA LEU A 331 30.14 -28.51 -22.67
C LEU A 331 28.96 -29.43 -22.27
N THR A 332 29.26 -30.63 -21.76
CA THR A 332 28.28 -31.60 -21.26
C THR A 332 27.54 -31.10 -20.03
N GLN A 333 28.21 -30.32 -19.17
CA GLN A 333 27.65 -29.72 -17.97
C GLN A 333 26.71 -28.57 -18.31
N ILE A 334 27.04 -27.79 -19.35
CA ILE A 334 26.18 -26.72 -19.88
C ILE A 334 24.87 -27.28 -20.44
N ILE A 335 24.93 -28.39 -21.19
CA ILE A 335 23.75 -29.01 -21.80
C ILE A 335 22.82 -29.61 -20.73
N THR A 336 23.38 -30.22 -19.69
CA THR A 336 22.59 -30.82 -18.61
C THR A 336 21.92 -29.75 -17.74
N ASN A 337 22.59 -28.62 -17.54
CA ASN A 337 22.02 -27.43 -16.90
C ASN A 337 20.88 -26.83 -17.72
N LEU A 338 20.98 -26.82 -19.07
CA LEU A 338 19.91 -26.32 -19.95
C LEU A 338 18.62 -27.15 -19.87
N PHE A 339 18.72 -28.49 -19.84
CA PHE A 339 17.55 -29.36 -19.70
C PHE A 339 16.90 -29.27 -18.31
N THR A 340 17.71 -29.05 -17.27
CA THR A 340 17.23 -28.84 -15.89
C THR A 340 16.52 -27.49 -15.75
N VAL A 341 17.03 -26.45 -16.41
CA VAL A 341 16.38 -25.14 -16.57
C VAL A 341 15.02 -25.30 -17.25
N MET A 342 14.95 -25.95 -18.43
CA MET A 342 13.69 -26.12 -19.14
C MET A 342 12.61 -26.90 -18.35
N ARG A 343 12.99 -27.88 -17.53
CA ARG A 343 12.05 -28.59 -16.62
C ARG A 343 11.65 -27.76 -15.40
N ALA A 344 12.53 -26.91 -14.88
CA ALA A 344 12.22 -26.00 -13.76
C ALA A 344 11.25 -24.87 -14.16
N PHE A 345 11.22 -24.48 -15.43
CA PHE A 345 10.31 -23.45 -15.97
C PHE A 345 8.98 -24.00 -16.51
N LEU A 346 8.85 -25.31 -16.74
CA LEU A 346 7.60 -25.94 -17.18
C LEU A 346 6.40 -25.72 -16.22
N PRO A 347 6.57 -25.71 -14.88
CA PRO A 347 5.50 -25.30 -13.96
C PRO A 347 5.36 -23.78 -13.77
N LEU A 348 6.24 -22.96 -14.37
CA LEU A 348 6.18 -21.48 -14.37
C LEU A 348 5.49 -20.92 -15.63
N LEU A 349 5.17 -21.75 -16.64
CA LEU A 349 4.41 -21.35 -17.82
C LEU A 349 3.00 -20.77 -17.52
N PRO A 350 2.29 -21.15 -16.44
CA PRO A 350 1.06 -20.45 -16.04
C PRO A 350 1.30 -19.19 -15.19
N LEU A 351 2.55 -18.77 -14.96
CA LEU A 351 2.93 -17.55 -14.23
C LEU A 351 3.35 -16.39 -15.15
N LEU A 352 2.91 -16.39 -16.42
CA LEU A 352 2.79 -15.15 -17.18
C LEU A 352 1.45 -14.51 -16.76
N PRO A 353 1.41 -13.57 -15.81
CA PRO A 353 0.25 -12.70 -15.73
C PRO A 353 0.17 -11.99 -17.08
N LEU A 354 -0.99 -12.09 -17.70
CA LEU A 354 -1.42 -11.17 -18.74
C LEU A 354 -1.09 -9.76 -18.22
N THR A 355 -0.06 -9.13 -18.77
CA THR A 355 0.27 -7.72 -18.52
C THR A 355 -0.77 -6.87 -19.22
N LEU A 356 -1.99 -6.91 -18.70
CA LEU A 356 -3.09 -5.99 -18.98
C LEU A 356 -3.78 -5.64 -17.66
N ALA A 357 -3.00 -5.44 -16.59
CA ALA A 357 -3.41 -4.48 -15.59
C ALA A 357 -3.02 -3.12 -16.16
N THR A 358 -3.99 -2.42 -16.72
CA THR A 358 -3.84 -1.00 -17.03
C THR A 358 -3.27 -0.31 -15.80
N LYS A 359 -2.30 0.57 -16.05
CA LYS A 359 -1.66 1.43 -15.08
C LYS A 359 -2.68 2.46 -14.57
N ALA A 360 -3.72 2.02 -13.87
CA ALA A 360 -4.56 2.88 -13.05
C ALA A 360 -3.80 3.08 -11.72
N GLY A 361 -2.69 3.83 -11.81
CA GLY A 361 -2.04 4.36 -10.63
C GLY A 361 -3.01 5.28 -9.90
N ASP A 362 -2.88 5.36 -8.58
CA ASP A 362 -3.60 6.28 -7.71
C ASP A 362 -3.14 7.73 -7.99
N THR A 363 -3.51 8.27 -9.15
CA THR A 363 -3.15 9.62 -9.63
C THR A 363 -3.66 10.70 -8.67
N LEU A 364 -4.81 10.46 -8.04
CA LEU A 364 -5.40 11.31 -7.02
C LEU A 364 -4.47 11.44 -5.80
N GLY A 365 -3.94 10.32 -5.29
CA GLY A 365 -2.99 10.32 -4.17
C GLY A 365 -1.66 10.97 -4.53
N GLN A 366 -1.17 10.75 -5.75
CA GLN A 366 0.09 11.34 -6.22
C GLN A 366 -0.01 12.86 -6.38
N CYS A 367 -1.11 13.40 -6.90
CA CYS A 367 -1.31 14.85 -7.00
C CYS A 367 -1.47 15.51 -5.62
N ALA A 368 -2.18 14.87 -4.68
CA ALA A 368 -2.34 15.37 -3.32
C ALA A 368 -1.00 15.55 -2.59
N ASP A 369 -0.05 14.64 -2.84
CA ASP A 369 1.29 14.69 -2.26
C ASP A 369 2.16 15.81 -2.86
N VAL A 370 1.85 16.27 -4.07
CA VAL A 370 2.57 17.35 -4.75
C VAL A 370 2.09 18.73 -4.28
N ASN A 371 0.79 19.02 -4.37
CA ASN A 371 0.22 20.27 -3.89
C ASN A 371 -1.30 20.15 -3.63
N PRO A 372 -1.76 20.25 -2.37
CA PRO A 372 -3.18 20.13 -2.04
C PRO A 372 -4.03 21.29 -2.60
N ASP A 373 -3.45 22.46 -2.84
CA ASP A 373 -4.17 23.61 -3.39
C ASP A 373 -4.55 23.40 -4.87
N VAL A 374 -3.75 22.61 -5.60
CA VAL A 374 -4.07 22.18 -6.98
C VAL A 374 -5.34 21.32 -6.98
N LEU A 375 -5.47 20.36 -6.06
CA LEU A 375 -6.68 19.54 -5.96
C LEU A 375 -7.92 20.36 -5.60
N ASN A 376 -7.76 21.40 -4.78
CA ASN A 376 -8.85 22.32 -4.47
C ASN A 376 -9.26 23.12 -5.72
N ALA A 377 -8.30 23.64 -6.49
CA ALA A 377 -8.56 24.35 -7.74
C ALA A 377 -9.30 23.46 -8.76
N ILE A 378 -8.84 22.23 -8.96
CA ILE A 378 -9.47 21.22 -9.83
C ILE A 378 -10.89 20.93 -9.36
N GLY A 379 -11.09 20.72 -8.05
CA GLY A 379 -12.40 20.45 -7.46
C GLY A 379 -13.38 21.59 -7.70
N ILE A 380 -12.96 22.84 -7.50
CA ILE A 380 -13.77 24.04 -7.73
C ILE A 380 -14.12 24.17 -9.21
N PHE A 381 -13.15 24.01 -10.11
CA PHE A 381 -13.38 24.12 -11.55
C PHE A 381 -14.28 23.01 -12.08
N CYS A 382 -13.92 21.74 -11.86
CA CYS A 382 -14.66 20.62 -12.43
C CYS A 382 -16.03 20.41 -11.76
N SER A 383 -16.26 20.96 -10.57
CA SER A 383 -17.58 20.90 -9.92
C SER A 383 -18.44 22.15 -10.11
N GLY A 384 -17.88 23.25 -10.62
CA GLY A 384 -18.61 24.50 -10.77
C GLY A 384 -19.56 24.56 -11.98
N SER A 385 -19.46 23.61 -12.91
CA SER A 385 -20.36 23.52 -14.07
C SER A 385 -20.51 22.07 -14.56
N ASP A 386 -21.73 21.67 -14.89
CA ASP A 386 -22.01 20.37 -15.55
C ASP A 386 -21.84 20.44 -17.09
N HIS A 387 -21.62 21.63 -17.64
CA HIS A 387 -21.50 21.89 -19.07
C HIS A 387 -20.19 22.63 -19.42
N ILE A 388 -19.06 21.95 -19.22
CA ILE A 388 -17.74 22.47 -19.60
C ILE A 388 -17.55 22.25 -21.11
N VAL A 389 -17.37 23.32 -21.88
CA VAL A 389 -17.18 23.26 -23.34
C VAL A 389 -15.96 24.10 -23.72
N VAL A 390 -15.14 23.63 -24.67
CA VAL A 390 -14.00 24.38 -25.21
C VAL A 390 -14.25 24.70 -26.69
N PRO A 391 -14.14 25.96 -27.13
CA PRO A 391 -13.91 27.16 -26.32
C PRO A 391 -15.18 27.61 -25.57
N SER A 392 -15.04 28.10 -24.35
CA SER A 392 -16.07 28.87 -23.62
C SER A 392 -15.44 29.86 -22.65
N THR A 393 -16.20 30.86 -22.23
CA THR A 393 -15.78 31.80 -21.16
C THR A 393 -15.56 31.10 -19.83
N TYR A 394 -16.37 30.08 -19.51
CA TYR A 394 -16.18 29.28 -18.30
C TYR A 394 -14.83 28.54 -18.32
N ALA A 395 -14.54 27.84 -19.42
CA ALA A 395 -13.29 27.10 -19.59
C ALA A 395 -12.05 28.01 -19.52
N LYS A 396 -12.14 29.21 -20.10
CA LYS A 396 -11.05 30.21 -20.09
C LYS A 396 -10.82 30.87 -18.72
N ASN A 397 -11.88 31.06 -17.92
CA ASN A 397 -11.75 31.69 -16.60
C ASN A 397 -11.14 30.77 -15.55
N GLY A 398 -11.20 29.45 -15.78
CA GLY A 398 -10.58 28.45 -14.91
C GLY A 398 -11.16 28.40 -13.49
N GLY A 399 -10.52 27.60 -12.63
CA GLY A 399 -10.75 27.57 -11.19
C GLY A 399 -9.51 27.90 -10.40
N TYR A 400 -9.71 28.58 -9.27
CA TYR A 400 -8.66 29.07 -8.39
C TYR A 400 -8.66 28.31 -7.06
N GLY A 401 -7.49 27.86 -6.60
CA GLY A 401 -7.32 27.20 -5.31
C GLY A 401 -6.09 27.72 -4.57
N GLY A 402 -6.27 28.24 -3.35
CA GLY A 402 -5.17 28.71 -2.50
C GLY A 402 -5.62 29.63 -1.36
N PRO A 403 -4.80 29.81 -0.31
CA PRO A 403 -5.16 30.56 0.90
C PRO A 403 -5.14 32.10 0.73
N THR A 404 -4.38 32.62 -0.25
CA THR A 404 -4.29 34.07 -0.54
C THR A 404 -4.30 34.33 -2.05
N LYS A 405 -4.61 35.57 -2.47
CA LYS A 405 -4.53 35.98 -3.89
C LYS A 405 -3.11 35.92 -4.49
N GLN A 406 -2.07 35.83 -3.66
CA GLN A 406 -0.67 35.82 -4.06
C GLN A 406 -0.08 34.39 -4.11
N ASP A 407 -0.81 33.39 -3.59
CA ASP A 407 -0.45 31.97 -3.58
C ASP A 407 -1.63 31.12 -4.14
N CYS A 408 -2.28 31.57 -5.22
CA CYS A 408 -3.39 30.83 -5.83
C CYS A 408 -2.94 30.04 -7.06
N VAL A 409 -3.33 28.77 -7.11
CA VAL A 409 -3.20 27.92 -8.29
C VAL A 409 -4.37 28.18 -9.22
N LEU A 410 -4.09 28.43 -10.50
CA LEU A 410 -5.06 28.49 -11.58
C LEU A 410 -5.09 27.17 -12.35
N THR A 411 -6.29 26.65 -12.59
CA THR A 411 -6.55 25.50 -13.47
C THR A 411 -7.49 25.93 -14.58
N ASP A 412 -7.07 25.87 -15.85
CA ASP A 412 -7.90 26.33 -16.96
C ASP A 412 -7.87 25.39 -18.19
N LEU A 413 -8.86 25.58 -19.07
CA LEU A 413 -8.97 24.91 -20.37
C LEU A 413 -9.00 25.97 -21.47
N LEU A 414 -7.90 26.06 -22.19
CA LEU A 414 -7.72 26.91 -23.36
C LEU A 414 -7.86 26.11 -24.66
N GLY A 415 -7.93 26.80 -25.80
CA GLY A 415 -7.90 26.17 -27.12
C GLY A 415 -9.05 26.57 -28.05
N ALA A 416 -8.80 26.45 -29.36
CA ALA A 416 -9.71 26.87 -30.42
C ALA A 416 -10.33 25.66 -31.13
N CYS A 417 -11.12 24.86 -30.40
CA CYS A 417 -11.79 23.69 -30.97
C CYS A 417 -12.93 24.09 -31.93
N SER A 418 -12.90 23.53 -33.14
CA SER A 418 -13.99 23.65 -34.12
C SER A 418 -14.38 22.27 -34.67
N PRO A 419 -15.61 21.77 -34.42
CA PRO A 419 -16.65 22.38 -33.58
C PRO A 419 -16.26 22.40 -32.08
N PRO A 420 -16.96 23.21 -31.24
CA PRO A 420 -16.76 23.21 -29.79
C PRO A 420 -16.91 21.81 -29.19
N GLN A 421 -16.07 21.48 -28.20
CA GLN A 421 -16.00 20.17 -27.60
C GLN A 421 -16.44 20.20 -26.14
N TRP A 422 -17.42 19.37 -25.81
CA TRP A 422 -17.86 19.16 -24.44
C TRP A 422 -16.87 18.26 -23.69
N VAL A 423 -16.65 18.61 -22.43
CA VAL A 423 -15.75 17.91 -21.50
C VAL A 423 -16.61 17.36 -20.36
N PRO A 424 -16.80 16.03 -20.27
CA PRO A 424 -17.53 15.45 -19.16
C PRO A 424 -16.77 15.64 -17.84
N LYS A 425 -17.51 15.86 -16.75
CA LYS A 425 -16.96 16.10 -15.41
C LYS A 425 -15.95 15.04 -14.96
N GLN A 426 -16.18 13.77 -15.29
CA GLN A 426 -15.24 12.69 -14.99
C GLN A 426 -13.88 12.89 -15.67
N TYR A 427 -13.88 13.28 -16.95
CA TYR A 427 -12.65 13.55 -17.69
C TYR A 427 -11.97 14.85 -17.22
N CYS A 428 -12.76 15.85 -16.78
CA CYS A 428 -12.23 17.05 -16.14
C CYS A 428 -11.36 16.69 -14.94
N MET A 429 -11.90 15.92 -14.00
CA MET A 429 -11.16 15.49 -12.81
C MET A 429 -9.93 14.65 -13.17
N THR A 430 -10.11 13.58 -13.95
CA THR A 430 -9.02 12.61 -14.19
C THR A 430 -7.86 13.17 -15.01
N GLN A 431 -8.12 14.06 -15.99
CA GLN A 431 -7.06 14.63 -16.82
C GLN A 431 -6.24 15.66 -16.06
N PHE A 432 -6.87 16.50 -15.23
CA PHE A 432 -6.14 17.42 -14.36
C PHE A 432 -5.35 16.69 -13.27
N GLU A 433 -5.91 15.65 -12.66
CA GLU A 433 -5.21 14.82 -11.68
C GLU A 433 -3.98 14.14 -12.30
N GLN A 434 -4.10 13.64 -13.52
CA GLN A 434 -2.97 13.09 -14.27
C GLN A 434 -1.92 14.17 -14.57
N LEU A 435 -2.36 15.34 -15.04
CA LEU A 435 -1.47 16.46 -15.36
C LEU A 435 -0.68 16.94 -14.14
N CYS A 436 -1.32 16.98 -12.98
CA CYS A 436 -0.70 17.30 -11.70
C CYS A 436 0.31 16.24 -11.24
N ALA A 437 -0.01 14.95 -11.41
CA ALA A 437 0.88 13.85 -11.03
C ALA A 437 2.11 13.73 -11.95
N GLU A 438 1.98 14.11 -13.22
CA GLU A 438 3.05 14.09 -14.23
C GLU A 438 3.80 15.42 -14.36
N GLY A 439 3.37 16.46 -13.64
CA GLY A 439 3.92 17.81 -13.71
C GLY A 439 5.41 17.89 -13.38
N TYR A 440 6.16 18.67 -14.17
CA TYR A 440 7.62 18.77 -14.10
C TYR A 440 8.14 19.78 -13.05
N GLU A 441 7.29 20.67 -12.54
CA GLU A 441 7.69 21.73 -11.60
C GLU A 441 7.32 21.44 -10.15
N SER A 442 8.10 22.02 -9.22
CA SER A 442 8.05 21.83 -7.76
C SER A 442 6.73 22.16 -7.02
N ARG A 443 5.62 22.41 -7.74
CA ARG A 443 4.29 22.74 -7.19
C ARG A 443 3.11 22.12 -7.95
N GLY A 444 3.33 21.15 -8.83
CA GLY A 444 2.25 20.47 -9.58
C GLY A 444 1.81 21.21 -10.84
N ALA A 445 2.63 22.15 -11.34
CA ALA A 445 2.39 22.82 -12.61
C ALA A 445 2.51 21.82 -13.77
N GLY A 446 1.67 21.99 -14.78
CA GLY A 446 1.68 21.14 -15.95
C GLY A 446 0.80 21.70 -17.06
N GLN A 447 1.17 21.38 -18.30
CA GLN A 447 0.34 21.64 -19.47
C GLN A 447 0.21 20.36 -20.31
N GLY A 448 -1.00 20.06 -20.76
CA GLY A 448 -1.27 18.91 -21.61
C GLY A 448 -2.34 19.21 -22.66
N THR A 449 -2.37 18.40 -23.72
CA THR A 449 -3.33 18.57 -24.82
C THR A 449 -4.23 17.35 -24.98
N TRP A 450 -5.53 17.61 -25.12
CA TRP A 450 -6.57 16.59 -25.25
C TRP A 450 -7.65 17.03 -26.25
N GLY A 451 -8.70 16.21 -26.38
CA GLY A 451 -9.78 16.43 -27.33
C GLY A 451 -9.43 16.03 -28.76
N LYS A 452 -10.42 16.13 -29.65
CA LYS A 452 -10.23 15.75 -31.07
C LYS A 452 -9.20 16.69 -31.70
N ASN A 453 -8.16 16.13 -32.31
CA ASN A 453 -6.99 16.82 -32.88
C ASN A 453 -6.16 17.62 -31.86
N GLY A 454 -6.26 17.32 -30.55
CA GLY A 454 -5.47 18.01 -29.52
C GLY A 454 -5.81 19.49 -29.34
N CYS A 455 -7.03 19.89 -29.69
CA CYS A 455 -7.43 21.29 -29.67
C CYS A 455 -7.72 21.85 -28.26
N GLN A 456 -7.84 20.99 -27.24
CA GLN A 456 -8.02 21.40 -25.85
C GLN A 456 -6.65 21.46 -25.18
N ILE A 457 -6.32 22.60 -24.61
CA ILE A 457 -5.07 22.86 -23.90
C ILE A 457 -5.42 23.01 -22.42
N TRP A 458 -4.92 22.10 -21.59
CA TRP A 458 -5.22 22.05 -20.16
C TRP A 458 -4.00 22.55 -19.41
N THR A 459 -4.17 23.48 -18.49
CA THR A 459 -3.05 24.09 -17.76
C THR A 459 -3.26 24.12 -16.25
N ILE A 460 -2.17 23.94 -15.51
CA ILE A 460 -2.08 24.15 -14.06
C ILE A 460 -0.93 25.14 -13.83
N GLU A 461 -1.26 26.33 -13.35
CA GLU A 461 -0.32 27.41 -13.07
C GLU A 461 -0.34 27.74 -11.56
N PRO A 462 0.69 27.33 -10.79
CA PRO A 462 0.72 27.48 -9.34
C PRO A 462 1.32 28.79 -8.80
#